data_AF-A0A3M0ZR10-F1
#
_entry.id   AF-A0A3M0ZR10-F1
#
_cell.length_a   1.000
_cell.length_b   1.000
_cell.length_c   1.000
_cell.angle_alpha   90.00
_cell.angle_beta   90.00
_cell.angle_gamma   90.00
#
_symmetry.space_group_name_H-M   'P 1'
#
loop_
_entity.id
_entity.type
_entity.pdbx_description
1 polymer ?
#
loop_
_entity_poly.entity_id
_entity_poly.type
_entity_poly.pdbx_seq_one_letter_code
_entity_poly.pdbx_strand_id
1 'polypeptide(L)'
;IPVAGDLLTLKKNVIYMQNMMVPDDTLQKNFKITLKAIQFSKEPEERFIAFFERLFQLTLQARDYTPLNDVTEYETIILPQELENGAPTAFLLIEAQKGQKWDIKHAEVYQDPIYLLRLFSRMYIQESTIFDNGEDYLGSQKAPEELSWGQVHLNFNTFLTQLEDQTKSTKRQRSDNNRVAHLTRREVIRRILHKQPTLQILVTHAFSINRESGKPRPISEIVKFAEIYEPLFWRKDMIEDREKFLRVAKELGEHIAIVVHNHDNGRKNRLYKLRRALKLSDFLREINTLQERFDLTVPEEIGTGLLGNHNFAEFRGFCLLNALNKFNQMSYAKSKQSEGEG
;
A
#
# COMPACT_ATOMS: atom_id res chain seq x y z
N ILE A 1 0.29 -16.51 -31.08
CA ILE A 1 -0.54 -17.71 -30.83
C ILE A 1 0.02 -18.34 -29.55
N PRO A 2 -0.63 -18.23 -28.37
CA PRO A 2 -0.06 -18.80 -27.16
C PRO A 2 -0.10 -20.32 -27.24
N VAL A 3 0.98 -20.95 -26.79
CA VAL A 3 1.17 -22.40 -26.82
C VAL A 3 0.17 -23.04 -25.86
N ALA A 4 -0.59 -24.03 -26.34
CA ALA A 4 -1.69 -24.69 -25.62
C ALA A 4 -1.30 -25.36 -24.28
N GLY A 5 -0.02 -25.36 -23.91
CA GLY A 5 0.48 -25.87 -22.63
C GLY A 5 0.19 -24.97 -21.42
N ASP A 6 0.17 -23.65 -21.59
CA ASP A 6 0.04 -22.69 -20.48
C ASP A 6 -1.39 -22.65 -19.92
N LEU A 7 -2.37 -22.68 -20.82
CA LEU A 7 -3.79 -22.74 -20.47
C LEU A 7 -4.17 -24.03 -19.74
N LEU A 8 -3.46 -25.15 -19.97
CA LEU A 8 -3.75 -26.42 -19.31
C LEU A 8 -3.24 -26.44 -17.87
N THR A 9 -2.08 -25.82 -17.62
CA THR A 9 -1.51 -25.67 -16.27
C THR A 9 -2.33 -24.68 -15.43
N LEU A 10 -2.76 -23.57 -16.03
CA LEU A 10 -3.67 -22.62 -15.39
C LEU A 10 -5.07 -23.22 -15.16
N LYS A 11 -5.66 -23.93 -16.13
CA LYS A 11 -6.93 -24.66 -15.91
C LYS A 11 -6.81 -25.69 -14.79
N LYS A 12 -5.69 -26.41 -14.68
CA LYS A 12 -5.43 -27.30 -13.55
C LYS A 12 -5.37 -26.53 -12.22
N ASN A 13 -4.75 -25.35 -12.19
CA ASN A 13 -4.70 -24.50 -11.00
C ASN A 13 -6.08 -23.93 -10.63
N VAL A 14 -6.91 -23.55 -11.61
CA VAL A 14 -8.29 -23.08 -11.41
C VAL A 14 -9.21 -24.21 -10.92
N ILE A 15 -9.11 -25.41 -11.49
CA ILE A 15 -9.79 -26.62 -11.00
C ILE A 15 -9.29 -26.99 -9.59
N TYR A 16 -8.02 -26.71 -9.27
CA TYR A 16 -7.47 -26.84 -7.91
C TYR A 16 -8.15 -25.87 -6.94
N MET A 17 -8.40 -24.61 -7.35
CA MET A 17 -9.10 -23.62 -6.54
C MET A 17 -10.56 -23.99 -6.24
N GLN A 18 -11.25 -24.66 -7.18
CA GLN A 18 -12.66 -25.05 -7.03
C GLN A 18 -12.89 -26.22 -6.05
N ASN A 19 -11.86 -27.01 -5.72
CA ASN A 19 -11.96 -28.20 -4.86
C ASN A 19 -11.14 -28.09 -3.55
N MET A 20 -10.69 -26.89 -3.18
CA MET A 20 -9.87 -26.67 -1.98
C MET A 20 -10.70 -26.67 -0.69
N MET A 21 -10.96 -27.86 -0.12
CA MET A 21 -10.93 -28.02 1.34
C MET A 21 -9.47 -28.25 1.71
N VAL A 22 -8.84 -27.30 2.40
CA VAL A 22 -7.45 -27.48 2.83
C VAL A 22 -7.40 -27.71 4.33
N PRO A 23 -7.21 -28.96 4.78
CA PRO A 23 -6.78 -29.24 6.14
C PRO A 23 -5.44 -28.52 6.36
N ASP A 24 -5.37 -27.71 7.42
CA ASP A 24 -4.30 -26.78 7.79
C ASP A 24 -2.87 -27.36 7.59
N ASP A 25 -2.69 -28.66 7.83
CA ASP A 25 -1.41 -29.40 7.69
C ASP A 25 -0.90 -29.53 6.23
N THR A 26 -1.72 -29.20 5.23
CA THR A 26 -1.40 -29.35 3.79
C THR A 26 -1.23 -28.05 3.02
N LEU A 27 -1.60 -26.89 3.58
CA LEU A 27 -1.23 -25.58 3.01
C LEU A 27 0.30 -25.45 2.89
N GLN A 28 1.04 -25.98 3.88
CA GLN A 28 2.51 -26.02 3.91
C GLN A 28 3.13 -27.06 2.96
N LYS A 29 2.38 -28.08 2.54
CA LYS A 29 2.87 -29.19 1.72
C LYS A 29 2.54 -29.02 0.23
N ASN A 30 1.34 -28.54 -0.09
CA ASN A 30 0.85 -28.38 -1.46
C ASN A 30 1.29 -27.06 -2.08
N PHE A 31 1.40 -26.02 -1.26
CA PHE A 31 2.25 -24.91 -1.62
C PHE A 31 3.56 -25.12 -0.87
N LYS A 32 4.69 -25.19 -1.59
CA LYS A 32 5.96 -24.75 -1.01
C LYS A 32 5.89 -23.22 -0.77
N ILE A 33 4.85 -22.73 -0.08
CA ILE A 33 4.87 -21.42 0.56
C ILE A 33 6.04 -21.54 1.51
N THR A 34 7.14 -20.88 1.16
CA THR A 34 8.29 -20.77 2.05
C THR A 34 7.73 -20.35 3.41
N LEU A 35 8.00 -21.16 4.45
CA LEU A 35 7.53 -20.97 5.84
C LEU A 35 7.57 -19.51 6.32
N LYS A 36 8.43 -18.68 5.73
CA LYS A 36 8.50 -17.23 5.90
C LYS A 36 7.16 -16.49 5.70
N ALA A 37 6.33 -16.79 4.70
CA ALA A 37 5.09 -16.03 4.48
C ALA A 37 4.01 -16.35 5.53
N ILE A 38 3.93 -17.60 6.00
CA ILE A 38 3.02 -18.04 7.07
C ILE A 38 3.50 -17.55 8.45
N GLN A 39 4.82 -17.41 8.65
CA GLN A 39 5.40 -16.93 9.90
C GLN A 39 5.01 -15.48 10.26
N PHE A 40 4.52 -14.69 9.30
CA PHE A 40 4.09 -13.30 9.53
C PHE A 40 2.57 -13.12 9.53
N SER A 41 1.78 -14.14 9.21
CA SER A 41 0.32 -14.08 9.20
C SER A 41 -0.25 -14.57 10.53
N LYS A 42 -0.77 -13.65 11.36
CA LYS A 42 -1.37 -13.97 12.67
C LYS A 42 -2.88 -14.21 12.56
N GLU A 43 -3.53 -13.55 11.60
CA GLU A 43 -4.98 -13.54 11.45
C GLU A 43 -5.43 -14.27 10.16
N PRO A 44 -6.67 -14.82 10.10
CA PRO A 44 -7.24 -15.44 8.91
C PRO A 44 -7.14 -14.58 7.64
N GLU A 45 -7.42 -13.28 7.77
CA GLU A 45 -7.42 -12.32 6.67
C GLU A 45 -6.00 -12.12 6.08
N GLU A 46 -4.96 -12.18 6.91
CA GLU A 46 -3.57 -12.09 6.46
C GLU A 46 -3.16 -13.34 5.67
N ARG A 47 -3.57 -14.52 6.15
CA ARG A 47 -3.38 -15.78 5.42
C ARG A 47 -4.10 -15.74 4.07
N PHE A 48 -5.27 -15.10 4.01
CA PHE A 48 -6.02 -14.95 2.78
C PHE A 48 -5.32 -14.03 1.77
N ILE A 49 -4.75 -12.90 2.21
CA ILE A 49 -3.90 -12.06 1.33
C ILE A 49 -2.65 -12.84 0.87
N ALA A 50 -1.97 -13.55 1.76
CA ALA A 50 -0.78 -14.34 1.43
C ALA A 50 -1.09 -15.46 0.42
N PHE A 51 -2.30 -16.03 0.46
CA PHE A 51 -2.77 -16.97 -0.57
C PHE A 51 -2.82 -16.32 -1.95
N PHE A 52 -3.45 -15.15 -2.10
CA PHE A 52 -3.50 -14.44 -3.39
C PHE A 52 -2.12 -13.97 -3.84
N GLU A 53 -1.28 -13.57 -2.90
CA GLU A 53 0.10 -13.21 -3.17
C GLU A 53 0.86 -14.40 -3.80
N ARG A 54 0.71 -15.59 -3.21
CA ARG A 54 1.31 -16.80 -3.75
C ARG A 54 0.71 -17.20 -5.10
N LEU A 55 -0.60 -17.05 -5.27
CA LEU A 55 -1.26 -17.31 -6.54
C LEU A 55 -0.72 -16.40 -7.65
N PHE A 56 -0.52 -15.12 -7.35
CA PHE A 56 0.08 -14.16 -8.28
C PHE A 56 1.51 -14.59 -8.67
N GLN A 57 2.34 -14.97 -7.70
CA GLN A 57 3.70 -15.50 -7.97
C GLN A 57 3.70 -16.71 -8.91
N LEU A 58 2.82 -17.68 -8.66
CA LEU A 58 2.71 -18.88 -9.50
C LEU A 58 2.27 -18.52 -10.92
N THR A 59 1.41 -17.50 -11.06
CA THR A 59 0.97 -16.98 -12.36
C THR A 59 2.13 -16.33 -13.11
N LEU A 60 2.97 -15.54 -12.43
CA LEU A 60 4.19 -14.98 -13.03
C LEU A 60 5.18 -16.07 -13.46
N GLN A 61 5.40 -17.09 -12.62
CA GLN A 61 6.30 -18.21 -12.91
C GLN A 61 5.84 -19.06 -14.09
N ALA A 62 4.54 -19.27 -14.24
CA ALA A 62 3.97 -20.03 -15.35
C ALA A 62 4.10 -19.32 -16.71
N ARG A 63 4.41 -18.02 -16.72
CA ARG A 63 4.47 -17.19 -17.94
C ARG A 63 5.88 -17.03 -18.50
N ASP A 64 6.83 -17.87 -18.09
CA ASP A 64 8.26 -17.78 -18.46
C ASP A 64 8.80 -16.34 -18.37
N TYR A 65 8.38 -15.59 -17.33
CA TYR A 65 8.84 -14.23 -17.04
C TYR A 65 8.74 -13.21 -18.19
N THR A 66 7.73 -13.32 -19.07
CA THR A 66 7.52 -12.23 -20.05
C THR A 66 7.12 -10.95 -19.28
N PRO A 67 7.92 -9.87 -19.32
CA PRO A 67 7.63 -8.66 -18.59
C PRO A 67 6.25 -8.11 -19.00
N LEU A 68 5.45 -7.73 -18.02
CA LEU A 68 4.21 -7.01 -18.26
C LEU A 68 4.57 -5.57 -18.64
N ASN A 69 4.77 -5.33 -19.93
CA ASN A 69 5.08 -4.00 -20.44
C ASN A 69 3.87 -3.04 -20.31
N ASP A 70 2.66 -3.57 -20.12
CA ASP A 70 1.45 -2.77 -19.92
C ASP A 70 0.50 -3.41 -18.89
N VAL A 71 0.21 -2.67 -17.80
CA VAL A 71 -0.80 -3.02 -16.78
C VAL A 71 -2.15 -3.24 -17.45
N THR A 72 -2.44 -2.45 -18.49
CA THR A 72 -3.69 -2.49 -19.25
C THR A 72 -3.82 -3.81 -19.99
N GLU A 73 -2.74 -4.35 -20.56
CA GLU A 73 -2.75 -5.66 -21.22
C GLU A 73 -3.06 -6.77 -20.20
N TYR A 74 -2.47 -6.72 -19.00
CA TYR A 74 -2.83 -7.65 -17.93
C TYR A 74 -4.29 -7.50 -17.52
N GLU A 75 -4.74 -6.28 -17.24
CA GLU A 75 -6.08 -6.00 -16.71
C GLU A 75 -7.21 -6.20 -17.73
N THR A 76 -6.96 -6.00 -19.03
CA THR A 76 -7.99 -5.98 -20.08
C THR A 76 -7.99 -7.19 -20.99
N ILE A 77 -6.86 -7.90 -21.10
CA ILE A 77 -6.74 -9.07 -21.98
C ILE A 77 -6.49 -10.32 -21.16
N ILE A 78 -5.43 -10.31 -20.34
CA ILE A 78 -4.93 -11.53 -19.71
C ILE A 78 -5.81 -11.94 -18.54
N LEU A 79 -6.03 -11.05 -17.58
CA LEU A 79 -6.83 -11.33 -16.41
C LEU A 79 -8.28 -11.68 -16.81
N PRO A 80 -8.97 -10.97 -17.72
CA PRO A 80 -10.27 -11.41 -18.21
C PRO A 80 -10.22 -12.78 -18.89
N GLN A 81 -9.28 -13.06 -19.79
CA GLN A 81 -9.19 -14.38 -20.45
C GLN A 81 -8.88 -15.54 -19.47
N GLU A 82 -8.07 -15.27 -18.45
CA GLU A 82 -7.72 -16.21 -17.38
C GLU A 82 -8.91 -16.44 -16.43
N LEU A 83 -9.80 -15.45 -16.28
CA LEU A 83 -10.93 -15.48 -15.33
C LEU A 83 -12.30 -15.79 -15.96
N GLU A 84 -12.48 -15.52 -17.25
CA GLU A 84 -13.73 -15.71 -18.02
C GLU A 84 -14.16 -17.18 -18.07
N ASN A 85 -13.26 -18.12 -17.78
CA ASN A 85 -13.54 -19.55 -17.75
C ASN A 85 -13.90 -20.11 -16.35
N GLY A 86 -14.47 -19.30 -15.46
CA GLY A 86 -15.02 -19.77 -14.18
C GLY A 86 -14.22 -19.36 -12.94
N ALA A 87 -13.63 -18.17 -12.95
CA ALA A 87 -13.00 -17.65 -11.75
C ALA A 87 -14.03 -17.40 -10.64
N PRO A 88 -13.68 -17.67 -9.37
CA PRO A 88 -14.62 -17.51 -8.28
C PRO A 88 -14.91 -16.02 -8.06
N THR A 89 -16.18 -15.62 -8.27
CA THR A 89 -16.63 -14.25 -7.98
C THR A 89 -16.72 -13.97 -6.48
N ALA A 90 -16.70 -15.02 -5.66
CA ALA A 90 -16.71 -14.94 -4.22
C ALA A 90 -15.84 -16.05 -3.62
N PHE A 91 -15.25 -15.76 -2.45
CA PHE A 91 -14.51 -16.73 -1.65
C PHE A 91 -15.08 -16.73 -0.23
N LEU A 92 -15.33 -17.91 0.32
CA LEU A 92 -15.75 -18.09 1.70
C LEU A 92 -14.52 -18.49 2.52
N LEU A 93 -14.08 -17.59 3.40
CA LEU A 93 -13.03 -17.86 4.38
C LEU A 93 -13.66 -18.48 5.62
N ILE A 94 -13.30 -19.72 5.94
CA ILE A 94 -13.74 -20.41 7.15
C ILE A 94 -12.53 -20.67 8.04
N GLU A 95 -12.51 -20.08 9.23
CA GLU A 95 -11.63 -20.49 10.32
C GLU A 95 -12.40 -21.44 11.24
N ALA A 96 -11.88 -22.66 11.39
CA ALA A 96 -12.47 -23.65 12.29
C ALA A 96 -11.38 -24.26 13.18
N GLN A 97 -11.71 -24.50 14.44
CA GLN A 97 -10.84 -25.23 15.36
C GLN A 97 -11.30 -26.69 15.44
N LYS A 98 -10.35 -27.60 15.25
CA LYS A 98 -10.61 -29.04 15.35
C LYS A 98 -10.54 -29.50 16.82
N GLY A 99 -11.70 -29.84 17.38
CA GLY A 99 -11.83 -30.61 18.63
C GLY A 99 -12.41 -32.00 18.35
N GLN A 100 -13.27 -32.53 19.23
CA GLN A 100 -14.10 -33.71 18.91
C GLN A 100 -15.15 -33.43 17.83
N LYS A 101 -15.50 -32.15 17.62
CA LYS A 101 -16.29 -31.63 16.51
C LYS A 101 -15.58 -30.41 15.91
N TRP A 102 -15.90 -30.06 14.67
CA TRP A 102 -15.46 -28.80 14.08
C TRP A 102 -16.25 -27.65 14.69
N ASP A 103 -15.54 -26.69 15.28
CA ASP A 103 -16.13 -25.45 15.78
C ASP A 103 -15.73 -24.30 14.85
N ILE A 104 -16.71 -23.70 14.18
CA ILE A 104 -16.47 -22.60 13.23
C ILE A 104 -16.33 -21.32 14.04
N LYS A 105 -15.12 -20.75 14.02
CA LYS A 105 -14.80 -19.49 14.73
C LYS A 105 -15.08 -18.26 13.90
N HIS A 106 -14.86 -18.35 12.59
CA HIS A 106 -15.04 -17.25 11.67
C HIS A 106 -15.48 -17.80 10.32
N ALA A 107 -16.46 -17.15 9.71
CA ALA A 107 -16.92 -17.44 8.36
C ALA A 107 -17.28 -16.11 7.70
N GLU A 108 -16.53 -15.70 6.68
CA GLU A 108 -16.77 -14.44 5.97
C GLU A 108 -16.66 -14.65 4.46
N VAL A 109 -17.57 -14.01 3.71
CA VAL A 109 -17.59 -14.06 2.25
C VAL A 109 -16.96 -12.79 1.71
N TYR A 110 -15.92 -12.96 0.90
CA TYR A 110 -15.24 -11.89 0.17
C TYR A 110 -15.69 -11.90 -1.27
N GLN A 111 -16.21 -10.77 -1.75
CA GLN A 111 -16.66 -10.58 -3.13
C GLN A 111 -15.51 -10.01 -3.97
N ASP A 112 -15.35 -10.53 -5.20
CA ASP A 112 -14.33 -10.10 -6.16
C ASP A 112 -12.88 -10.09 -5.61
N PRO A 113 -12.42 -11.01 -4.74
CA PRO A 113 -11.06 -10.93 -4.18
C PRO A 113 -9.97 -11.11 -5.23
N ILE A 114 -10.34 -11.51 -6.45
CA ILE A 114 -9.47 -11.52 -7.63
C ILE A 114 -8.89 -10.13 -7.92
N TYR A 115 -9.53 -9.04 -7.49
CA TYR A 115 -8.94 -7.71 -7.60
C TYR A 115 -7.55 -7.63 -6.92
N LEU A 116 -7.25 -8.49 -5.93
CA LEU A 116 -5.93 -8.60 -5.30
C LEU A 116 -4.82 -8.96 -6.30
N LEU A 117 -5.12 -9.77 -7.33
CA LEU A 117 -4.15 -10.07 -8.38
C LEU A 117 -3.82 -8.80 -9.19
N ARG A 118 -4.80 -7.93 -9.44
CA ARG A 118 -4.59 -6.63 -10.10
C ARG A 118 -3.77 -5.70 -9.21
N LEU A 119 -4.06 -5.67 -7.92
CA LEU A 119 -3.27 -4.91 -6.94
C LEU A 119 -1.81 -5.37 -6.97
N PHE A 120 -1.52 -6.67 -6.87
CA PHE A 120 -0.16 -7.18 -6.91
C PHE A 120 0.53 -6.95 -8.26
N SER A 121 -0.21 -7.02 -9.37
CA SER A 121 0.31 -6.65 -10.69
C SER A 121 0.75 -5.19 -10.75
N ARG A 122 -0.06 -4.26 -10.25
CA ARG A 122 0.32 -2.84 -10.18
C ARG A 122 1.52 -2.60 -9.27
N MET A 123 1.57 -3.27 -8.13
CA MET A 123 2.74 -3.20 -7.25
C MET A 123 4.01 -3.70 -7.95
N TYR A 124 3.90 -4.80 -8.72
CA TYR A 124 5.00 -5.34 -9.50
C TYR A 124 5.49 -4.38 -10.59
N ILE A 125 4.58 -3.75 -11.33
CA ILE A 125 4.91 -2.83 -12.43
C ILE A 125 5.47 -1.50 -11.92
N GLN A 126 4.96 -0.97 -10.81
CA GLN A 126 5.54 0.23 -10.21
C GLN A 126 6.99 -0.02 -9.75
N GLU A 127 7.25 -1.18 -9.15
CA GLU A 127 8.63 -1.51 -8.80
C GLU A 127 9.50 -1.62 -10.05
N SER A 128 9.04 -2.20 -11.17
CA SER A 128 9.86 -2.29 -12.37
C SER A 128 10.15 -0.95 -13.04
N THR A 129 9.17 -0.04 -13.10
CA THR A 129 9.31 1.28 -13.74
C THR A 129 10.22 2.25 -12.98
N ILE A 130 10.39 2.08 -11.66
CA ILE A 130 11.35 2.88 -10.88
C ILE A 130 12.80 2.58 -11.30
N PHE A 131 13.12 1.36 -11.73
CA PHE A 131 14.48 1.01 -12.16
C PHE A 131 14.83 1.55 -13.55
N ASP A 132 13.84 1.73 -14.43
CA ASP A 132 14.08 2.24 -15.79
C ASP A 132 14.30 3.75 -15.84
N ASN A 133 13.78 4.52 -14.87
CA ASN A 133 13.85 5.99 -14.85
C ASN A 133 14.99 6.58 -13.99
N GLY A 134 15.87 5.74 -13.44
CA GLY A 134 17.06 6.19 -12.71
C GLY A 134 18.26 6.39 -13.64
N GLU A 135 18.55 7.64 -14.04
CA GLU A 135 19.78 7.98 -14.79
C GLU A 135 21.07 7.61 -14.01
N ASP A 136 22.05 7.07 -14.74
CA ASP A 136 23.49 7.08 -14.46
C ASP A 136 24.02 6.49 -13.13
N TYR A 137 23.64 5.26 -12.81
CA TYR A 137 24.57 4.39 -12.07
C TYR A 137 25.57 3.74 -13.04
N LEU A 138 26.72 4.41 -13.20
CA LEU A 138 27.93 3.89 -13.84
C LEU A 138 28.19 2.42 -13.44
N GLY A 139 28.01 1.51 -14.39
CA GLY A 139 28.77 0.25 -14.41
C GLY A 139 28.06 -1.06 -14.05
N SER A 140 26.74 -1.11 -13.91
CA SER A 140 26.04 -2.41 -13.94
C SER A 140 24.67 -2.30 -14.60
N GLN A 141 24.62 -2.59 -15.90
CA GLN A 141 23.40 -3.04 -16.57
C GLN A 141 22.97 -4.36 -15.93
N LYS A 142 22.19 -4.31 -14.86
CA LYS A 142 21.40 -5.45 -14.42
C LYS A 142 20.05 -5.34 -15.13
N ALA A 143 19.78 -6.31 -16.00
CA ALA A 143 18.53 -6.39 -16.72
C ALA A 143 17.32 -6.37 -15.76
N PRO A 144 16.13 -5.95 -16.22
CA PRO A 144 14.86 -6.10 -15.50
C PRO A 144 14.60 -7.54 -15.00
N GLU A 145 15.34 -8.53 -15.51
CA GLU A 145 15.38 -9.93 -15.07
C GLU A 145 15.71 -10.11 -13.57
N GLU A 146 16.31 -9.13 -12.89
CA GLU A 146 16.62 -9.20 -11.46
C GLU A 146 15.61 -8.52 -10.53
N LEU A 147 14.53 -7.90 -11.05
CA LEU A 147 13.38 -7.52 -10.23
C LEU A 147 12.63 -8.79 -9.80
N SER A 148 13.23 -9.47 -8.83
CA SER A 148 12.58 -10.61 -8.22
C SER A 148 11.34 -10.09 -7.52
N TRP A 149 10.22 -10.79 -7.71
CA TRP A 149 9.04 -10.69 -6.86
C TRP A 149 9.36 -10.55 -5.35
N GLY A 150 10.54 -11.00 -4.91
CA GLY A 150 11.08 -10.73 -3.59
C GLY A 150 11.04 -9.26 -3.16
N GLN A 151 11.22 -8.29 -4.07
CA GLN A 151 11.13 -6.86 -3.74
C GLN A 151 9.70 -6.41 -3.49
N VAL A 152 8.73 -6.84 -4.32
CA VAL A 152 7.31 -6.53 -4.11
C VAL A 152 6.81 -7.13 -2.80
N HIS A 153 7.15 -8.39 -2.54
CA HIS A 153 6.87 -9.08 -1.28
C HIS A 153 7.51 -8.34 -0.10
N LEU A 154 8.76 -7.91 -0.23
CA LEU A 154 9.46 -7.16 0.79
C LEU A 154 8.77 -5.81 1.06
N ASN A 155 8.37 -5.07 0.03
CA ASN A 155 7.71 -3.78 0.19
C ASN A 155 6.34 -3.93 0.82
N PHE A 156 5.54 -4.92 0.40
CA PHE A 156 4.25 -5.20 1.00
C PHE A 156 4.37 -5.63 2.47
N ASN A 157 5.30 -6.53 2.80
CA ASN A 157 5.57 -6.90 4.18
C ASN A 157 6.12 -5.74 5.01
N THR A 158 6.95 -4.88 4.42
CA THR A 158 7.47 -3.68 5.08
C THR A 158 6.34 -2.71 5.37
N PHE A 159 5.41 -2.52 4.43
CA PHE A 159 4.16 -1.78 4.62
C PHE A 159 3.36 -2.36 5.80
N LEU A 160 3.09 -3.66 5.79
CA LEU A 160 2.38 -4.33 6.89
C LEU A 160 3.11 -4.21 8.23
N THR A 161 4.45 -4.20 8.22
CA THR A 161 5.27 -3.98 9.41
C THR A 161 5.19 -2.52 9.88
N GLN A 162 5.12 -1.54 8.98
CA GLN A 162 4.89 -0.14 9.32
C GLN A 162 3.50 0.11 9.91
N LEU A 163 2.51 -0.74 9.59
CA LEU A 163 1.20 -0.73 10.25
C LEU A 163 1.25 -1.28 11.68
N GLU A 164 2.24 -2.10 12.03
CA GLU A 164 2.48 -2.50 13.42
C GLU A 164 3.12 -1.33 14.19
N ASP A 165 2.34 -0.65 15.05
CA ASP A 165 2.88 0.37 15.96
C ASP A 165 3.82 -0.27 16.98
N GLN A 166 5.13 -0.25 16.67
CA GLN A 166 6.21 -0.66 17.57
C GLN A 166 6.70 0.50 18.47
N THR A 167 5.79 1.31 19.04
CA THR A 167 6.20 2.24 20.10
C THR A 167 6.67 1.45 21.32
N LYS A 168 8.00 1.42 21.54
CA LYS A 168 8.63 0.93 22.77
C LYS A 168 8.23 1.85 23.93
N SER A 169 7.03 1.69 24.47
CA SER A 169 6.63 2.29 25.75
C SER A 169 6.85 1.29 26.89
N THR A 170 7.08 1.84 28.08
CA THR A 170 7.31 1.13 29.34
C THR A 170 6.22 0.11 29.65
N LYS A 171 6.55 -0.96 30.40
CA LYS A 171 5.76 -2.19 30.61
C LYS A 171 4.25 -2.04 30.86
N ARG A 172 3.75 -0.90 31.35
CA ARG A 172 2.30 -0.63 31.57
C ARG A 172 1.55 -0.10 30.34
N GLN A 173 2.21 0.54 29.37
CA GLN A 173 1.57 1.07 28.14
C GLN A 173 1.61 0.07 26.96
N ARG A 174 2.25 -1.09 27.15
CA ARG A 174 2.39 -2.12 26.11
C ARG A 174 1.10 -2.82 25.73
N SER A 175 0.15 -3.01 26.65
CA SER A 175 -1.10 -3.74 26.33
C SER A 175 -2.00 -2.95 25.39
N ASP A 176 -2.11 -1.64 25.62
CA ASP A 176 -3.09 -0.80 24.92
C ASP A 176 -2.56 -0.33 23.57
N ASN A 177 -1.27 0.03 23.48
CA ASN A 177 -0.65 0.37 22.19
C ASN A 177 -0.54 -0.86 21.27
N ASN A 178 -0.17 -2.04 21.78
CA ASN A 178 -0.15 -3.24 20.94
C ASN A 178 -1.56 -3.64 20.46
N ARG A 179 -2.60 -3.40 21.27
CA ARG A 179 -3.99 -3.59 20.84
C ARG A 179 -4.35 -2.62 19.73
N VAL A 180 -4.06 -1.32 19.88
CA VAL A 180 -4.37 -0.31 18.84
C VAL A 180 -3.57 -0.54 17.55
N ALA A 181 -2.29 -0.92 17.64
CA ALA A 181 -1.45 -1.32 16.51
C ALA A 181 -2.07 -2.46 15.69
N HIS A 182 -2.47 -3.52 16.41
CA HIS A 182 -3.06 -4.71 15.84
C HIS A 182 -4.44 -4.41 15.22
N LEU A 183 -5.19 -3.48 15.83
CA LEU A 183 -6.47 -3.01 15.29
C LEU A 183 -6.28 -2.25 13.97
N THR A 184 -5.27 -1.37 13.86
CA THR A 184 -5.00 -0.64 12.60
C THR A 184 -4.61 -1.58 11.48
N ARG A 185 -3.61 -2.46 11.70
CA ARG A 185 -3.16 -3.42 10.68
C ARG A 185 -4.30 -4.31 10.21
N ARG A 186 -5.06 -4.89 11.16
CA ARG A 186 -6.22 -5.71 10.86
C ARG A 186 -7.30 -4.95 10.09
N GLU A 187 -7.61 -3.72 10.50
CA GLU A 187 -8.61 -2.91 9.81
C GLU A 187 -8.19 -2.54 8.39
N VAL A 188 -6.91 -2.20 8.17
CA VAL A 188 -6.39 -1.94 6.82
C VAL A 188 -6.49 -3.20 5.95
N ILE A 189 -6.08 -4.36 6.46
CA ILE A 189 -6.20 -5.65 5.76
C ILE A 189 -7.65 -5.99 5.44
N ARG A 190 -8.56 -5.81 6.40
CA ARG A 190 -9.99 -6.01 6.21
C ARG A 190 -10.52 -5.11 5.09
N ARG A 191 -10.19 -3.81 5.12
CA ARG A 191 -10.57 -2.87 4.07
C ARG A 191 -9.99 -3.22 2.71
N ILE A 192 -8.73 -3.68 2.68
CA ILE A 192 -8.12 -4.25 1.48
C ILE A 192 -9.06 -5.33 0.96
N LEU A 193 -9.24 -6.43 1.69
CA LEU A 193 -10.04 -7.57 1.26
C LEU A 193 -11.49 -7.24 0.85
N HIS A 194 -12.11 -6.24 1.48
CA HIS A 194 -13.45 -5.77 1.12
C HIS A 194 -13.47 -4.72 0.00
N LYS A 195 -12.32 -4.41 -0.59
CA LYS A 195 -12.18 -3.38 -1.63
C LYS A 195 -12.76 -2.05 -1.14
N GLN A 196 -12.19 -1.53 -0.06
CA GLN A 196 -12.59 -0.27 0.58
C GLN A 196 -11.41 0.69 0.73
N PRO A 197 -11.63 2.02 0.61
CA PRO A 197 -10.57 3.01 0.79
C PRO A 197 -9.86 2.93 2.15
N THR A 198 -8.53 3.02 2.15
CA THR A 198 -7.68 2.94 3.36
C THR A 198 -7.04 4.26 3.74
N LEU A 199 -7.02 5.25 2.83
CA LEU A 199 -6.25 6.49 2.93
C LEU A 199 -6.42 7.22 4.27
N GLN A 200 -7.66 7.35 4.76
CA GLN A 200 -7.92 8.03 6.02
C GLN A 200 -7.28 7.30 7.22
N ILE A 201 -7.32 5.97 7.23
CA ILE A 201 -6.70 5.16 8.29
C ILE A 201 -5.19 5.24 8.17
N LEU A 202 -4.64 5.18 6.96
CA LEU A 202 -3.21 5.31 6.71
C LEU A 202 -2.69 6.68 7.19
N VAL A 203 -3.37 7.77 6.87
CA VAL A 203 -3.03 9.13 7.36
C VAL A 203 -3.09 9.18 8.89
N THR A 204 -4.17 8.65 9.48
CA THR A 204 -4.34 8.65 10.94
C THR A 204 -3.22 7.90 11.64
N HIS A 205 -2.89 6.71 11.14
CA HIS A 205 -1.81 5.87 11.64
C HIS A 205 -0.45 6.53 11.47
N ALA A 206 -0.15 7.03 10.26
CA ALA A 206 1.12 7.67 9.93
C ALA A 206 1.45 8.81 10.89
N PHE A 207 0.47 9.67 11.20
CA PHE A 207 0.63 10.73 12.19
C PHE A 207 0.69 10.19 13.64
N SER A 208 -0.03 9.11 13.96
CA SER A 208 0.02 8.49 15.29
C SER A 208 1.41 7.94 15.62
N ILE A 209 2.06 7.25 14.67
CA ILE A 209 3.42 6.71 14.87
C ILE A 209 4.51 7.79 14.79
N ASN A 210 4.17 8.98 14.26
CA ASN A 210 5.04 10.15 14.13
C ASN A 210 4.57 11.34 14.98
N ARG A 211 4.25 11.05 16.26
CA ARG A 211 3.90 12.10 17.25
C ARG A 211 4.94 13.20 17.28
N GLU A 212 4.49 14.39 17.66
CA GLU A 212 5.31 15.61 17.67
C GLU A 212 6.61 15.48 18.50
N SER A 213 6.59 14.71 19.59
CA SER A 213 7.75 14.46 20.46
C SER A 213 8.51 13.15 20.16
N GLY A 214 8.09 12.40 19.14
CA GLY A 214 8.67 11.10 18.80
C GLY A 214 9.83 11.21 17.81
N LYS A 215 10.71 10.20 17.78
CA LYS A 215 11.71 10.06 16.71
C LYS A 215 11.00 9.99 15.35
N PRO A 216 11.43 10.76 14.34
CA PRO A 216 10.84 10.69 13.01
C PRO A 216 11.02 9.29 12.43
N ARG A 217 9.94 8.74 11.88
CA ARG A 217 9.90 7.44 11.21
C ARG A 217 9.47 7.65 9.77
N PRO A 218 10.34 7.36 8.79
CA PRO A 218 9.93 7.32 7.39
C PRO A 218 8.72 6.40 7.21
N ILE A 219 7.80 6.81 6.34
CA ILE A 219 6.54 6.11 6.04
C ILE A 219 6.43 5.81 4.54
N SER A 220 7.59 5.62 3.89
CA SER A 220 7.70 5.45 2.44
C SER A 220 6.79 4.34 1.92
N GLU A 221 6.72 3.20 2.61
CA GLU A 221 5.92 2.06 2.16
C GLU A 221 4.42 2.29 2.35
N ILE A 222 4.01 3.06 3.37
CA ILE A 222 2.62 3.55 3.47
C ILE A 222 2.26 4.48 2.31
N VAL A 223 3.16 5.40 1.95
CA VAL A 223 2.94 6.35 0.85
C VAL A 223 2.83 5.60 -0.49
N LYS A 224 3.81 4.75 -0.81
CA LYS A 224 3.81 3.93 -2.03
C LYS A 224 2.56 3.06 -2.13
N PHE A 225 2.20 2.39 -1.03
CA PHE A 225 0.98 1.57 -1.02
C PHE A 225 -0.26 2.41 -1.30
N ALA A 226 -0.41 3.58 -0.67
CA ALA A 226 -1.54 4.47 -0.92
C ALA A 226 -1.63 4.92 -2.39
N GLU A 227 -0.49 5.25 -3.00
CA GLU A 227 -0.38 5.66 -4.41
C GLU A 227 -0.79 4.55 -5.38
N ILE A 228 -0.64 3.28 -4.98
CA ILE A 228 -1.05 2.12 -5.79
C ILE A 228 -2.52 1.75 -5.56
N TYR A 229 -2.91 1.68 -4.29
CA TYR A 229 -4.18 1.07 -3.88
C TYR A 229 -5.36 2.03 -4.02
N GLU A 230 -5.23 3.28 -3.58
CA GLU A 230 -6.37 4.21 -3.56
C GLU A 230 -6.88 4.58 -4.96
N PRO A 231 -6.04 4.71 -6.00
CA PRO A 231 -6.52 4.95 -7.36
C PRO A 231 -7.39 3.83 -7.94
N LEU A 232 -7.47 2.65 -7.31
CA LEU A 232 -8.42 1.59 -7.66
C LEU A 232 -9.88 2.00 -7.45
N PHE A 233 -10.14 2.99 -6.59
CA PHE A 233 -11.49 3.48 -6.27
C PHE A 233 -11.92 4.67 -7.11
N TRP A 234 -10.98 5.31 -7.80
CA TRP A 234 -11.25 6.56 -8.48
C TRP A 234 -12.05 6.30 -9.74
N ARG A 235 -13.23 6.92 -9.83
CA ARG A 235 -13.98 6.92 -11.07
C ARG A 235 -13.53 8.08 -11.95
N LYS A 236 -13.70 7.96 -13.27
CA LYS A 236 -13.29 9.00 -14.24
C LYS A 236 -13.98 10.35 -14.01
N ASP A 237 -15.20 10.35 -13.44
CA ASP A 237 -15.95 11.54 -13.04
C ASP A 237 -15.39 12.23 -11.79
N MET A 238 -14.55 11.55 -11.00
CA MET A 238 -13.99 12.08 -9.77
C MET A 238 -12.64 12.76 -9.99
N ILE A 239 -11.80 12.16 -10.84
CA ILE A 239 -10.45 12.62 -11.15
C ILE A 239 -10.19 12.31 -12.62
N GLU A 240 -10.19 13.35 -13.45
CA GLU A 240 -10.00 13.23 -14.91
C GLU A 240 -8.56 12.77 -15.25
N ASP A 241 -7.57 13.40 -14.61
CA ASP A 241 -6.15 13.10 -14.78
C ASP A 241 -5.56 12.64 -13.44
N ARG A 242 -5.47 11.32 -13.27
CA ARG A 242 -5.04 10.68 -12.02
C ARG A 242 -3.57 10.94 -11.71
N GLU A 243 -2.72 10.90 -12.74
CA GLU A 243 -1.28 11.09 -12.58
C GLU A 243 -0.99 12.55 -12.21
N LYS A 244 -1.63 13.50 -12.89
CA LYS A 244 -1.55 14.92 -12.54
C LYS A 244 -2.07 15.18 -11.14
N PHE A 245 -3.19 14.59 -10.76
CA PHE A 245 -3.75 14.74 -9.41
C PHE A 245 -2.79 14.26 -8.32
N LEU A 246 -2.23 13.04 -8.47
CA LEU A 246 -1.25 12.48 -7.54
C LEU A 246 0.02 13.33 -7.47
N ARG A 247 0.56 13.70 -8.64
CA ARG A 247 1.77 14.52 -8.73
C ARG A 247 1.61 15.85 -8.01
N VAL A 248 0.53 16.59 -8.28
CA VAL A 248 0.27 17.90 -7.64
C VAL A 248 0.06 17.75 -6.13
N ALA A 249 -0.68 16.74 -5.68
CA ALA A 249 -0.87 16.48 -4.25
C ALA A 249 0.47 16.18 -3.54
N LYS A 250 1.32 15.37 -4.19
CA LYS A 250 2.66 15.03 -3.71
C LYS A 250 3.57 16.25 -3.65
N GLU A 251 3.71 17.00 -4.74
CA GLU A 251 4.53 18.21 -4.84
C GLU A 251 4.15 19.24 -3.78
N LEU A 252 2.85 19.54 -3.65
CA LEU A 252 2.36 20.44 -2.59
C LEU A 252 2.74 19.92 -1.20
N GLY A 253 2.53 18.63 -0.94
CA GLY A 253 2.90 18.01 0.33
C GLY A 253 4.38 18.15 0.65
N GLU A 254 5.26 17.88 -0.32
CA GLU A 254 6.70 18.00 -0.17
C GLU A 254 7.13 19.45 0.07
N HIS A 255 6.57 20.43 -0.66
CA HIS A 255 6.86 21.85 -0.45
C HIS A 255 6.42 22.31 0.95
N ILE A 256 5.22 21.91 1.40
CA ILE A 256 4.75 22.18 2.77
C ILE A 256 5.75 21.62 3.79
N ALA A 257 6.22 20.38 3.59
CA ALA A 257 7.16 19.75 4.51
C ALA A 257 8.47 20.52 4.63
N ILE A 258 9.03 20.97 3.50
CA ILE A 258 10.28 21.74 3.45
C ILE A 258 10.11 23.05 4.21
N VAL A 259 9.05 23.79 3.89
CA VAL A 259 8.72 25.09 4.49
C VAL A 259 8.51 24.95 6.00
N VAL A 260 7.69 24.00 6.44
CA VAL A 260 7.42 23.75 7.86
C VAL A 260 8.69 23.31 8.58
N HIS A 261 9.50 22.42 8.00
CA HIS A 261 10.73 21.96 8.62
C HIS A 261 11.73 23.11 8.85
N ASN A 262 11.87 24.01 7.88
CA ASN A 262 12.83 25.11 7.93
C ASN A 262 12.39 26.24 8.87
N HIS A 263 11.09 26.56 8.93
CA HIS A 263 10.60 27.71 9.68
C HIS A 263 10.05 27.40 11.08
N ASP A 264 9.51 26.20 11.32
CA ASP A 264 8.96 25.82 12.64
C ASP A 264 10.00 25.16 13.55
N ASN A 265 11.30 25.39 13.32
CA ASN A 265 12.41 24.72 14.05
C ASN A 265 12.26 23.18 14.05
N GLY A 266 11.75 22.60 12.97
CA GLY A 266 11.47 21.16 12.91
C GLY A 266 10.31 20.70 13.79
N ARG A 267 9.34 21.57 14.12
CA ARG A 267 8.08 21.17 14.77
C ARG A 267 7.00 20.84 13.73
N LYS A 268 6.15 19.86 14.06
CA LYS A 268 5.11 19.34 13.15
C LYS A 268 3.76 20.07 13.25
N ASN A 269 3.65 21.12 14.07
CA ASN A 269 2.38 21.77 14.42
C ASN A 269 1.50 22.11 13.21
N ARG A 270 2.10 22.68 12.16
CA ARG A 270 1.40 23.04 10.93
C ARG A 270 0.87 21.83 10.16
N LEU A 271 1.63 20.73 10.10
CA LEU A 271 1.15 19.46 9.53
C LEU A 271 -0.06 18.91 10.30
N TYR A 272 -0.05 19.02 11.64
CA TYR A 272 -1.21 18.61 12.45
C TYR A 272 -2.42 19.52 12.27
N LYS A 273 -2.23 20.82 12.02
CA LYS A 273 -3.32 21.74 11.66
C LYS A 273 -3.93 21.37 10.30
N LEU A 274 -3.10 21.16 9.28
CA LEU A 274 -3.55 20.70 7.96
C LEU A 274 -4.32 19.38 8.06
N ARG A 275 -3.84 18.43 8.88
CA ARG A 275 -4.56 17.16 9.13
C ARG A 275 -5.96 17.37 9.69
N ARG A 276 -6.16 18.39 10.53
CA ARG A 276 -7.46 18.70 11.16
C ARG A 276 -8.40 19.49 10.24
N ALA A 277 -7.93 19.97 9.08
CA ALA A 277 -8.76 20.69 8.12
C ALA A 277 -9.73 19.73 7.41
N LEU A 278 -10.96 19.60 7.93
CA LEU A 278 -12.00 18.71 7.40
C LEU A 278 -12.70 19.26 6.16
N LYS A 279 -12.58 20.56 5.89
CA LYS A 279 -13.19 21.25 4.74
C LYS A 279 -12.11 21.80 3.83
N LEU A 280 -12.39 21.82 2.53
CA LEU A 280 -11.50 22.43 1.52
C LEU A 280 -11.15 23.87 1.87
N SER A 281 -12.13 24.67 2.30
CA SER A 281 -11.92 26.07 2.70
C SER A 281 -10.93 26.23 3.86
N ASP A 282 -10.95 25.33 4.84
CA ASP A 282 -10.04 25.40 5.98
C ASP A 282 -8.63 24.97 5.59
N PHE A 283 -8.52 23.99 4.68
CA PHE A 283 -7.25 23.56 4.13
C PHE A 283 -6.60 24.68 3.30
N LEU A 284 -7.34 25.27 2.35
CA LEU A 284 -6.84 26.39 1.54
C LEU A 284 -6.45 27.60 2.38
N ARG A 285 -7.19 27.89 3.47
CA ARG A 285 -6.80 28.96 4.41
C ARG A 285 -5.43 28.71 5.05
N GLU A 286 -5.14 27.47 5.45
CA GLU A 286 -3.84 27.12 6.03
C GLU A 286 -2.74 27.14 4.95
N ILE A 287 -3.03 26.70 3.72
CA ILE A 287 -2.10 26.84 2.58
C ILE A 287 -1.77 28.30 2.32
N ASN A 288 -2.75 29.19 2.23
CA ASN A 288 -2.52 30.63 2.05
C ASN A 288 -1.69 31.22 3.20
N THR A 289 -1.96 30.80 4.43
CA THR A 289 -1.16 31.22 5.59
C THR A 289 0.30 30.78 5.46
N LEU A 290 0.54 29.58 4.93
CA LEU A 290 1.89 29.09 4.68
C LEU A 290 2.58 29.84 3.52
N GLN A 291 1.84 30.16 2.47
CA GLN A 291 2.32 30.96 1.33
C GLN A 291 2.72 32.37 1.75
N GLU A 292 1.86 33.08 2.49
CA GLU A 292 2.12 34.45 2.94
C GLU A 292 3.26 34.55 3.96
N ARG A 293 3.39 33.57 4.86
CA ARG A 293 4.33 33.66 6.00
C ARG A 293 5.67 32.98 5.75
N PHE A 294 5.70 31.98 4.88
CA PHE A 294 6.84 31.09 4.75
C PHE A 294 7.17 30.74 3.29
N ASP A 295 6.68 31.55 2.34
CA ASP A 295 7.01 31.47 0.91
C ASP A 295 6.74 30.08 0.30
N LEU A 296 5.63 29.46 0.70
CA LEU A 296 5.18 28.20 0.11
C LEU A 296 4.81 28.39 -1.36
N THR A 297 5.50 27.67 -2.25
CA THR A 297 5.11 27.56 -3.66
C THR A 297 3.95 26.59 -3.83
N VAL A 298 2.81 27.10 -4.29
CA VAL A 298 1.58 26.34 -4.55
C VAL A 298 1.48 26.06 -6.06
N PRO A 299 1.35 24.80 -6.50
CA PRO A 299 1.13 24.46 -7.90
C PRO A 299 -0.08 25.19 -8.50
N GLU A 300 0.06 25.73 -9.72
CA GLU A 300 -0.98 26.53 -10.39
C GLU A 300 -2.27 25.74 -10.57
N GLU A 301 -2.17 24.43 -10.77
CA GLU A 301 -3.29 23.51 -10.96
C GLU A 301 -4.33 23.56 -9.84
N ILE A 302 -3.89 23.88 -8.62
CA ILE A 302 -4.79 24.03 -7.46
C ILE A 302 -5.73 25.22 -7.69
N GLY A 303 -5.24 26.29 -8.30
CA GLY A 303 -6.02 27.47 -8.67
C GLY A 303 -6.91 27.26 -9.91
N THR A 304 -6.52 26.37 -10.83
CA THR A 304 -7.28 26.09 -12.06
C THR A 304 -8.40 25.07 -11.90
N GLY A 305 -8.70 24.63 -10.67
CA GLY A 305 -9.83 23.75 -10.37
C GLY A 305 -9.52 22.25 -10.29
N LEU A 306 -8.24 21.84 -10.28
CA LEU A 306 -7.86 20.44 -10.03
C LEU A 306 -8.36 19.95 -8.65
N LEU A 307 -8.36 20.85 -7.66
CA LEU A 307 -8.83 20.60 -6.31
C LEU A 307 -10.25 21.12 -6.11
N GLY A 308 -11.18 20.21 -5.82
CA GLY A 308 -12.58 20.53 -5.56
C GLY A 308 -13.14 19.77 -4.36
N ASN A 309 -14.36 20.12 -3.92
CA ASN A 309 -14.98 19.45 -2.77
C ASN A 309 -15.17 17.94 -2.98
N HIS A 310 -15.35 17.50 -4.23
CA HIS A 310 -15.61 16.10 -4.59
C HIS A 310 -14.37 15.20 -4.50
N ASN A 311 -13.16 15.76 -4.54
CA ASN A 311 -11.89 15.03 -4.50
C ASN A 311 -10.97 15.47 -3.35
N PHE A 312 -11.45 16.37 -2.49
CA PHE A 312 -10.67 16.99 -1.43
C PHE A 312 -10.14 15.98 -0.40
N ALA A 313 -10.95 14.99 -0.02
CA ALA A 313 -10.53 14.02 1.00
C ALA A 313 -9.31 13.21 0.54
N GLU A 314 -9.32 12.79 -0.72
CA GLU A 314 -8.24 12.09 -1.40
C GLU A 314 -7.02 12.99 -1.55
N PHE A 315 -7.21 14.19 -2.12
CA PHE A 315 -6.11 15.15 -2.32
C PHE A 315 -5.39 15.45 -1.00
N ARG A 316 -6.19 15.75 0.04
CA ARG A 316 -5.67 16.03 1.38
C ARG A 316 -4.92 14.84 1.94
N GLY A 317 -5.43 13.61 1.76
CA GLY A 317 -4.78 12.41 2.25
C GLY A 317 -3.40 12.19 1.62
N PHE A 318 -3.31 12.30 0.30
CA PHE A 318 -2.05 12.17 -0.44
C PHE A 318 -1.04 13.27 -0.10
N CYS A 319 -1.51 14.52 -0.05
CA CYS A 319 -0.69 15.66 0.36
C CYS A 319 -0.12 15.46 1.78
N LEU A 320 -0.94 15.02 2.74
CA LEU A 320 -0.50 14.81 4.12
C LEU A 320 0.48 13.65 4.28
N LEU A 321 0.28 12.53 3.59
CA LEU A 321 1.22 11.40 3.63
C LEU A 321 2.58 11.82 3.07
N ASN A 322 2.60 12.47 1.91
CA ASN A 322 3.83 12.95 1.29
C ASN A 322 4.53 14.02 2.13
N ALA A 323 3.77 14.98 2.69
CA ALA A 323 4.32 15.99 3.58
C ALA A 323 4.97 15.38 4.83
N LEU A 324 4.28 14.46 5.50
CA LEU A 324 4.82 13.82 6.69
C LEU A 324 6.05 12.96 6.37
N ASN A 325 6.03 12.22 5.27
CA ASN A 325 7.16 11.40 4.85
C ASN A 325 8.40 12.25 4.57
N LYS A 326 8.27 13.31 3.76
CA LYS A 326 9.37 14.23 3.44
C LYS A 326 9.91 14.91 4.70
N PHE A 327 9.02 15.38 5.57
CA PHE A 327 9.40 15.97 6.84
C PHE A 327 10.24 15.01 7.69
N ASN A 328 9.79 13.76 7.83
CA ASN A 328 10.51 12.75 8.62
C ASN A 328 11.87 12.40 8.01
N GLN A 329 11.98 12.33 6.68
CA GLN A 329 13.26 12.13 6.00
C GLN A 329 14.25 13.26 6.30
N MET A 330 13.80 14.51 6.21
CA MET A 330 14.62 15.69 6.52
C MET A 330 15.06 15.71 7.98
N SER A 331 14.13 15.43 8.91
CA SER A 331 14.43 15.36 10.34
C SER A 331 15.43 14.24 10.67
N TYR A 332 15.29 13.09 10.01
CA TYR A 332 16.21 11.97 10.17
C TYR A 332 17.61 12.31 9.63
N ALA A 333 17.71 12.91 8.45
CA ALA A 333 18.98 13.37 7.88
C ALA A 333 19.69 14.39 8.79
N LYS A 334 18.96 15.36 9.33
CA LYS A 334 19.49 16.35 10.28
C LYS A 334 20.04 15.69 11.56
N SER A 335 19.34 14.68 12.10
CA SER A 335 19.82 13.96 13.29
C SER A 335 21.12 13.18 13.06
N LYS A 336 21.33 12.63 11.86
CA LYS A 336 22.58 11.94 11.51
C LYS A 336 23.77 12.88 11.38
N GLN A 337 23.55 14.07 10.80
CA GLN A 337 24.61 15.07 10.66
C GLN A 337 25.11 15.55 12.03
N SER A 338 24.21 15.78 12.99
CA SER A 338 24.59 16.17 14.35
C SER A 338 25.33 15.08 15.15
N GLU A 339 25.19 13.80 14.80
CA GLU A 339 25.91 12.69 15.46
C GLU A 339 27.31 12.43 14.86
N GLY A 340 27.61 12.95 13.66
CA GLY A 340 28.91 12.81 13.01
C GLY A 340 29.90 13.95 13.27
N GLU A 341 29.43 15.05 13.84
CA GLU A 341 30.24 16.26 14.14
C GLU A 341 30.65 16.39 15.62
N GLY A 342 30.22 15.46 16.48
CA GLY A 342 30.58 15.41 17.91
C GLY A 342 31.38 14.17 18.25
#